data_AF-A0A1W1I9D9-F1
#
_entry.id   AF-A0A1W1I9D9-F1
#
_cell.length_a   1.000
_cell.length_b   1.000
_cell.length_c   1.000
_cell.angle_alpha   90.00
_cell.angle_beta   90.00
_cell.angle_gamma   90.00
#
_symmetry.space_group_name_H-M   'P 1'
#
loop_
_entity.id
_entity.type
_entity.pdbx_description
1 polymer ?
#
loop_
_entity_poly.entity_id
_entity_poly.type
_entity_poly.pdbx_seq_one_letter_code
_entity_poly.pdbx_strand_id
1 'polypeptide(L)'
;MRMTQQSAMKRIMFSVILLLSLVGPWTGADAALVTYSFTGGVSQVNGGLMPTVNLMSPVSGTFQFDNSPATGGNYPGVVTNMTLAIGGYTSNYMAGANTVQVAKGIDLGGTFGDRWRLVTAATGLPINGYSPMRFDLNLDREGSLFANTDMQNPPSLSSLTGSRWRLIFENADGNLVRIQGSLSSLTAVPLPAAMILFGAGLISLVGLGAGGLRSFKGTQA
;
A
#
# COMPACT_ATOMS: atom_id res chain seq x y z
N MET A 1 43.07 -39.18 49.77
CA MET A 1 44.10 -39.03 48.72
C MET A 1 43.40 -38.98 47.37
N ARG A 2 43.46 -37.80 46.73
CA ARG A 2 43.04 -37.37 45.38
C ARG A 2 41.86 -38.03 44.65
N MET A 3 40.83 -37.21 44.49
CA MET A 3 39.75 -37.24 43.51
C MET A 3 40.06 -36.15 42.47
N THR A 4 39.90 -36.41 41.16
CA THR A 4 39.60 -35.42 40.10
C THR A 4 39.28 -36.19 38.81
N GLN A 5 38.01 -36.26 38.39
CA GLN A 5 37.29 -35.27 37.57
C GLN A 5 37.82 -35.16 36.12
N GLN A 6 37.24 -35.96 35.22
CA GLN A 6 37.19 -35.67 33.79
C GLN A 6 35.99 -36.39 33.17
N SER A 7 34.79 -35.79 33.19
CA SER A 7 33.67 -36.25 32.34
C SER A 7 32.49 -35.27 32.21
N ALA A 8 32.47 -34.11 32.87
CA ALA A 8 31.26 -33.28 32.94
C ALA A 8 31.21 -32.10 31.94
N MET A 9 32.19 -31.94 31.05
CA MET A 9 32.32 -30.71 30.24
C MET A 9 32.15 -30.91 28.72
N LYS A 10 31.52 -32.03 28.30
CA LYS A 10 31.28 -32.32 26.87
C LYS A 10 29.81 -32.53 26.50
N ARG A 11 28.88 -32.41 27.46
CA ARG A 11 27.45 -32.68 27.23
C ARG A 11 26.55 -31.44 27.18
N ILE A 12 27.07 -30.23 27.40
CA ILE A 12 26.22 -29.02 27.44
C ILE A 12 26.23 -28.24 26.11
N MET A 13 27.18 -28.49 25.19
CA MET A 13 27.27 -27.72 23.93
C MET A 13 26.42 -28.28 22.76
N PHE A 14 25.70 -29.38 22.92
CA PHE A 14 24.92 -29.97 21.81
C PHE A 14 23.40 -29.71 21.87
N SER A 15 22.87 -29.08 22.93
CA SER A 15 21.42 -28.90 23.10
C SER A 15 20.87 -27.51 22.75
N VAL A 16 21.71 -26.54 22.35
CA VAL A 16 21.23 -25.18 22.00
C VAL A 16 21.10 -24.96 20.48
N ILE A 17 21.77 -25.77 19.65
CA ILE A 17 21.79 -25.56 18.19
C ILE A 17 20.57 -26.19 17.49
N LEU A 18 19.84 -27.10 18.12
CA LEU A 18 18.70 -27.78 17.48
C LEU A 18 17.34 -27.08 17.62
N LEU A 19 17.24 -25.97 18.36
CA LEU A 19 15.96 -25.28 18.60
C LEU A 19 15.72 -24.03 17.73
N LEU A 20 16.67 -23.67 16.86
CA LEU A 20 16.57 -22.49 15.97
C LEU A 20 16.19 -22.83 14.52
N SER A 21 16.00 -24.11 14.17
CA SER A 21 15.64 -24.55 12.82
C SER A 21 14.13 -24.67 12.55
N LEU A 22 13.27 -24.30 13.52
CA LEU A 22 11.81 -24.35 13.39
C LEU A 22 11.17 -23.02 12.97
N VAL A 23 11.98 -22.02 12.61
CA VAL A 23 11.47 -20.82 11.93
C VAL A 23 11.38 -21.13 10.43
N GLY A 24 10.43 -21.98 10.07
CA GLY A 24 9.98 -22.06 8.67
C GLY A 24 9.52 -20.66 8.24
N PRO A 25 9.74 -20.25 6.98
CA PRO A 25 9.19 -19.00 6.50
C PRO A 25 7.68 -19.08 6.69
N TRP A 26 7.16 -18.29 7.61
CA TRP A 26 5.73 -18.02 7.72
C TRP A 26 5.32 -17.38 6.38
N THR A 27 4.88 -18.20 5.43
CA THR A 27 4.13 -17.72 4.27
C THR A 27 2.66 -17.60 4.68
N GLY A 28 2.42 -16.88 5.77
CA GLY A 28 1.17 -16.16 5.94
C GLY A 28 1.40 -14.84 5.24
N ALA A 29 0.85 -14.66 4.05
CA ALA A 29 0.73 -13.34 3.50
C ALA A 29 -0.30 -12.61 4.37
N ASP A 30 0.21 -11.95 5.43
CA ASP A 30 -0.59 -11.10 6.29
C ASP A 30 -1.34 -10.08 5.44
N ALA A 31 -2.60 -9.85 5.80
CA ALA A 31 -3.42 -8.76 5.29
C ALA A 31 -2.68 -7.44 5.57
N ALA A 32 -1.89 -7.00 4.60
CA ALA A 32 -1.07 -5.81 4.73
C ALA A 32 -1.79 -4.66 4.04
N LEU A 33 -2.17 -3.68 4.83
CA LEU A 33 -2.57 -2.37 4.34
C LEU A 33 -1.34 -1.70 3.74
N VAL A 34 -1.27 -1.58 2.41
CA VAL A 34 -0.10 -1.05 1.72
C VAL A 34 -0.36 0.40 1.31
N THR A 35 0.64 1.25 1.50
CA THR A 35 0.59 2.66 1.12
C THR A 35 1.63 2.96 0.06
N TYR A 36 1.23 3.68 -0.98
CA TYR A 36 2.12 4.19 -2.02
C TYR A 36 2.04 5.71 -2.07
N SER A 37 3.17 6.35 -2.34
CA SER A 37 3.24 7.74 -2.75
C SER A 37 3.62 7.83 -4.22
N PHE A 38 3.09 8.82 -4.92
CA PHE A 38 3.42 9.07 -6.32
C PHE A 38 3.66 10.55 -6.57
N THR A 39 4.44 10.81 -7.61
CA THR A 39 4.57 12.16 -8.21
C THR A 39 4.38 12.06 -9.71
N GLY A 40 4.09 13.19 -10.35
CA GLY A 40 3.88 13.24 -11.79
C GLY A 40 3.64 14.65 -12.32
N GLY A 41 3.12 14.71 -13.54
CA GLY A 41 2.73 15.94 -14.21
C GLY A 41 1.35 15.84 -14.83
N VAL A 42 0.80 16.99 -15.22
CA VAL A 42 -0.48 17.09 -15.94
C VAL A 42 -0.20 17.10 -17.44
N SER A 43 -0.90 16.26 -18.20
CA SER A 43 -0.78 16.21 -19.67
C SER A 43 -2.02 16.77 -20.38
N GLN A 44 -3.16 16.80 -19.71
CA GLN A 44 -4.39 17.36 -20.27
C GLN A 44 -5.30 17.89 -19.17
N VAL A 45 -5.86 19.08 -19.40
CA VAL A 45 -6.89 19.73 -18.57
C VAL A 45 -8.05 20.11 -19.48
N ASN A 46 -9.27 19.78 -19.10
CA ASN A 46 -10.46 20.31 -19.77
C ASN A 46 -10.63 21.81 -19.46
N GLY A 47 -11.03 22.62 -20.45
CA GLY A 47 -11.15 24.08 -20.32
C GLY A 47 -12.04 24.56 -19.17
N GLY A 48 -13.09 23.82 -18.82
CA GLY A 48 -13.96 24.12 -17.68
C GLY A 48 -13.27 24.10 -16.31
N LEU A 49 -12.07 23.50 -16.20
CA LEU A 49 -11.28 23.43 -14.97
C LEU A 49 -10.14 24.46 -14.93
N MET A 50 -9.96 25.22 -16.00
CA MET A 50 -8.98 26.30 -16.07
C MET A 50 -9.56 27.62 -15.52
N PRO A 51 -8.73 28.53 -14.99
CA PRO A 51 -7.27 28.45 -14.84
C PRO A 51 -6.80 27.77 -13.54
N THR A 52 -7.73 27.31 -12.68
CA THR A 52 -7.43 26.74 -11.36
C THR A 52 -6.41 25.61 -11.41
N VAL A 53 -6.52 24.74 -12.42
CA VAL A 53 -5.49 23.75 -12.74
C VAL A 53 -4.95 24.01 -14.14
N ASN A 54 -3.65 23.79 -14.35
CA ASN A 54 -2.98 23.97 -15.63
C ASN A 54 -1.96 22.85 -15.91
N LEU A 55 -1.42 22.82 -17.13
CA LEU A 55 -0.46 21.81 -17.59
C LEU A 55 0.88 21.83 -16.85
N MET A 56 1.25 22.95 -16.21
CA MET A 56 2.50 23.09 -15.46
C MET A 56 2.34 22.74 -13.98
N SER A 57 1.12 22.36 -13.55
CA SER A 57 0.85 22.07 -12.14
C SER A 57 1.57 20.78 -11.75
N PRO A 58 2.44 20.81 -10.71
CA PRO A 58 3.07 19.60 -10.21
C PRO A 58 2.01 18.68 -9.59
N VAL A 59 2.22 17.37 -9.71
CA VAL A 59 1.30 16.38 -9.14
C VAL A 59 2.01 15.52 -8.13
N SER A 60 1.36 15.35 -6.99
CA SER A 60 1.76 14.41 -5.95
C SER A 60 0.54 13.80 -5.28
N GLY A 61 0.73 12.67 -4.61
CA GLY A 61 -0.36 12.04 -3.89
C GLY A 61 0.04 10.76 -3.23
N THR A 62 -0.93 10.17 -2.54
CA THR A 62 -0.83 8.86 -1.92
C THR A 62 -2.06 8.04 -2.22
N PHE A 63 -1.93 6.73 -2.19
CA PHE A 63 -3.08 5.82 -2.13
C PHE A 63 -2.76 4.64 -1.24
N GLN A 64 -3.82 4.07 -0.68
CA GLN A 64 -3.76 2.95 0.24
C GLN A 64 -4.81 1.92 -0.13
N PHE A 65 -4.42 0.65 -0.09
CA PHE A 65 -5.34 -0.45 -0.32
C PHE A 65 -4.95 -1.69 0.48
N ASP A 66 -5.93 -2.54 0.74
CA ASP A 66 -5.75 -3.85 1.33
C ASP A 66 -5.21 -4.82 0.26
N ASN A 67 -3.98 -5.30 0.46
CA ASN A 67 -3.32 -6.25 -0.42
C ASN A 67 -3.40 -7.69 0.13
N SER A 68 -4.46 -8.02 0.85
CA SER A 68 -4.76 -9.38 1.28
C SER A 68 -4.77 -10.35 0.09
N PRO A 69 -4.21 -11.56 0.23
CA PRO A 69 -4.24 -12.57 -0.83
C PRO A 69 -5.66 -12.85 -1.31
N ALA A 70 -5.91 -12.58 -2.59
CA ALA A 70 -7.19 -12.81 -3.22
C ALA A 70 -7.00 -13.12 -4.71
N THR A 71 -7.87 -13.93 -5.28
CA THR A 71 -7.83 -14.31 -6.70
C THR A 71 -9.00 -13.69 -7.45
N GLY A 72 -8.91 -13.63 -8.79
CA GLY A 72 -10.03 -13.21 -9.65
C GLY A 72 -9.88 -11.86 -10.35
N GLY A 73 -8.78 -11.13 -10.16
CA GLY A 73 -8.40 -9.98 -10.98
C GLY A 73 -9.22 -8.70 -10.78
N ASN A 74 -10.30 -8.73 -9.99
CA ASN A 74 -11.06 -7.54 -9.61
C ASN A 74 -11.40 -7.58 -8.11
N TYR A 75 -11.00 -6.53 -7.41
CA TYR A 75 -10.98 -6.48 -5.95
C TYR A 75 -11.73 -5.24 -5.46
N PRO A 76 -13.07 -5.32 -5.38
CA PRO A 76 -13.88 -4.18 -4.97
C PRO A 76 -13.73 -3.90 -3.48
N GLY A 77 -13.80 -2.62 -3.10
CA GLY A 77 -13.84 -2.21 -1.68
C GLY A 77 -12.50 -2.25 -0.95
N VAL A 78 -11.40 -2.55 -1.63
CA VAL A 78 -10.07 -2.68 -1.02
C VAL A 78 -9.32 -1.35 -0.85
N VAL A 79 -9.73 -0.29 -1.56
CA VAL A 79 -9.08 1.04 -1.45
C VAL A 79 -9.60 1.73 -0.20
N THR A 80 -8.69 2.13 0.68
CA THR A 80 -9.02 2.69 2.00
C THR A 80 -8.69 4.16 2.11
N ASN A 81 -7.74 4.65 1.31
CA ASN A 81 -7.33 6.05 1.30
C ASN A 81 -6.71 6.47 -0.02
N MET A 82 -6.79 7.77 -0.32
CA MET A 82 -6.25 8.41 -1.51
C MET A 82 -6.15 9.92 -1.24
N THR A 83 -5.03 10.50 -1.61
CA THR A 83 -4.86 11.95 -1.70
C THR A 83 -4.22 12.30 -3.04
N LEU A 84 -4.67 13.38 -3.65
CA LEU A 84 -4.16 13.89 -4.90
C LEU A 84 -4.03 15.42 -4.79
N ALA A 85 -2.81 15.92 -4.96
CA ALA A 85 -2.51 17.32 -5.06
C ALA A 85 -2.09 17.64 -6.50
N ILE A 86 -2.69 18.70 -7.08
CA ILE A 86 -2.38 19.21 -8.41
C ILE A 86 -2.16 20.71 -8.28
N GLY A 87 -0.90 21.14 -8.21
CA GLY A 87 -0.57 22.52 -7.87
C GLY A 87 -1.18 22.92 -6.52
N GLY A 88 -2.09 23.90 -6.53
CA GLY A 88 -2.82 24.35 -5.34
C GLY A 88 -4.14 23.61 -5.06
N TYR A 89 -4.56 22.71 -5.96
CA TYR A 89 -5.81 21.97 -5.83
C TYR A 89 -5.58 20.63 -5.13
N THR A 90 -6.51 20.23 -4.24
CA THR A 90 -6.46 18.94 -3.56
C THR A 90 -7.77 18.17 -3.72
N SER A 91 -7.63 16.86 -3.91
CA SER A 91 -8.74 15.90 -3.90
C SER A 91 -8.37 14.74 -2.98
N ASN A 92 -9.38 14.23 -2.27
CA ASN A 92 -9.22 13.19 -1.27
C ASN A 92 -10.13 12.01 -1.57
N TYR A 93 -9.84 10.90 -0.91
CA TYR A 93 -10.69 9.73 -0.87
C TYR A 93 -12.09 10.09 -0.36
N MET A 94 -13.08 9.50 -1.01
CA MET A 94 -14.45 9.47 -0.52
C MET A 94 -14.88 8.02 -0.39
N ALA A 95 -15.54 7.68 0.72
CA ALA A 95 -16.14 6.36 0.85
C ALA A 95 -17.17 6.15 -0.27
N GLY A 96 -17.09 5.02 -0.96
CA GLY A 96 -17.93 4.72 -2.12
C GLY A 96 -17.37 3.59 -2.96
N ALA A 97 -17.86 3.48 -4.20
CA ALA A 97 -17.40 2.47 -5.14
C ALA A 97 -15.90 2.64 -5.43
N ASN A 98 -15.13 1.62 -5.11
CA ASN A 98 -13.69 1.56 -5.36
C ASN A 98 -13.28 0.13 -5.71
N THR A 99 -12.16 -0.02 -6.42
CA THR A 99 -11.61 -1.34 -6.77
C THR A 99 -10.13 -1.23 -7.11
N VAL A 100 -9.39 -2.31 -6.85
CA VAL A 100 -8.13 -2.62 -7.52
C VAL A 100 -8.39 -3.72 -8.54
N GLN A 101 -7.84 -3.59 -9.74
CA GLN A 101 -8.01 -4.56 -10.81
C GLN A 101 -6.64 -4.96 -11.37
N VAL A 102 -6.43 -6.25 -11.54
CA VAL A 102 -5.28 -6.84 -12.23
C VAL A 102 -5.83 -7.59 -13.44
N ALA A 103 -5.60 -7.04 -14.61
CA ALA A 103 -6.06 -7.59 -15.86
C ALA A 103 -4.88 -8.04 -16.72
N LYS A 104 -5.06 -9.17 -17.40
CA LYS A 104 -4.06 -9.76 -18.30
C LYS A 104 -4.59 -9.88 -19.72
N GLY A 105 -3.72 -9.64 -20.70
CA GLY A 105 -4.04 -9.84 -22.12
C GLY A 105 -5.26 -9.07 -22.62
N ILE A 106 -5.50 -7.87 -22.07
CA ILE A 106 -6.61 -7.00 -22.46
C ILE A 106 -6.20 -6.05 -23.58
N ASP A 107 -7.17 -5.49 -24.28
CA ASP A 107 -6.95 -4.38 -25.20
C ASP A 107 -6.67 -3.08 -24.42
N LEU A 108 -5.53 -2.46 -24.70
CA LEU A 108 -5.05 -1.20 -24.12
C LEU A 108 -5.36 0.02 -24.99
N GLY A 109 -6.13 -0.16 -26.08
CA GLY A 109 -6.48 0.89 -27.03
C GLY A 109 -5.72 0.75 -28.35
N GLY A 110 -5.61 -0.47 -28.87
CA GLY A 110 -4.92 -0.80 -30.13
C GLY A 110 -3.74 -1.75 -29.96
N THR A 111 -3.31 -2.03 -28.73
CA THR A 111 -2.30 -3.02 -28.39
C THR A 111 -2.81 -3.93 -27.28
N PHE A 112 -2.37 -5.20 -27.27
CA PHE A 112 -2.71 -6.13 -26.19
C PHE A 112 -1.66 -6.06 -25.08
N GLY A 113 -2.13 -6.12 -23.85
CA GLY A 113 -1.23 -6.17 -22.71
C GLY A 113 -1.92 -6.34 -21.37
N ASP A 114 -1.15 -6.04 -20.33
CA ASP A 114 -1.54 -6.20 -18.94
C ASP A 114 -1.78 -4.83 -18.30
N ARG A 115 -2.73 -4.76 -17.36
CA ARG A 115 -3.09 -3.53 -16.65
C ARG A 115 -3.28 -3.80 -15.17
N TRP A 116 -2.56 -3.04 -14.35
CA TRP A 116 -2.91 -2.82 -12.95
C TRP A 116 -3.67 -1.51 -12.84
N ARG A 117 -4.82 -1.52 -12.19
CA ARG A 117 -5.71 -0.36 -12.10
C ARG A 117 -6.21 -0.17 -10.69
N LEU A 118 -6.24 1.08 -10.24
CA LEU A 118 -6.93 1.51 -9.03
C LEU A 118 -8.01 2.52 -9.42
N VAL A 119 -9.20 2.33 -8.88
CA VAL A 119 -10.34 3.25 -9.04
C VAL A 119 -10.89 3.55 -7.67
N THR A 120 -11.18 4.82 -7.40
CA THR A 120 -11.90 5.20 -6.19
C THR A 120 -12.76 6.44 -6.41
N ALA A 121 -13.81 6.57 -5.59
CA ALA A 121 -14.54 7.81 -5.46
C ALA A 121 -13.61 8.89 -4.88
N ALA A 122 -13.76 10.10 -5.39
CA ALA A 122 -12.93 11.24 -5.03
C ALA A 122 -13.82 12.41 -4.63
N THR A 123 -13.34 13.22 -3.69
CA THR A 123 -14.00 14.45 -3.24
C THR A 123 -13.00 15.61 -3.18
N GLY A 124 -13.48 16.83 -3.04
CA GLY A 124 -12.69 18.05 -3.07
C GLY A 124 -13.56 19.27 -3.38
N LEU A 125 -12.95 20.46 -3.35
CA LEU A 125 -13.68 21.68 -3.64
C LEU A 125 -14.09 21.72 -5.13
N PRO A 126 -15.31 22.18 -5.47
CA PRO A 126 -15.69 22.33 -6.86
C PRO A 126 -14.82 23.36 -7.58
N ILE A 127 -14.50 23.10 -8.84
CA ILE A 127 -13.83 24.05 -9.74
C ILE A 127 -14.87 24.49 -10.77
N ASN A 128 -15.21 25.79 -10.79
CA ASN A 128 -16.15 26.36 -11.76
C ASN A 128 -17.48 25.56 -11.87
N GLY A 129 -18.01 25.07 -10.75
CA GLY A 129 -19.24 24.29 -10.70
C GLY A 129 -19.08 22.78 -11.01
N TYR A 130 -17.87 22.30 -11.25
CA TYR A 130 -17.56 20.87 -11.39
C TYR A 130 -17.00 20.30 -10.08
N SER A 131 -17.65 19.28 -9.54
CA SER A 131 -17.20 18.58 -8.34
C SER A 131 -16.39 17.35 -8.72
N PRO A 132 -15.26 17.06 -8.06
CA PRO A 132 -14.54 15.80 -8.28
C PRO A 132 -15.44 14.63 -7.89
N MET A 133 -15.40 13.57 -8.70
CA MET A 133 -16.22 12.38 -8.50
C MET A 133 -15.36 11.12 -8.40
N ARG A 134 -14.31 11.01 -9.23
CA ARG A 134 -13.62 9.74 -9.43
C ARG A 134 -12.15 9.92 -9.77
N PHE A 135 -11.30 9.14 -9.11
CA PHE A 135 -9.90 9.00 -9.44
C PHE A 135 -9.66 7.63 -10.05
N ASP A 136 -8.96 7.59 -11.19
CA ASP A 136 -8.41 6.35 -11.74
C ASP A 136 -6.90 6.46 -11.89
N LEU A 137 -6.21 5.38 -11.54
CA LEU A 137 -4.81 5.14 -11.84
C LEU A 137 -4.70 3.86 -12.67
N ASN A 138 -4.08 3.95 -13.85
CA ASN A 138 -3.81 2.82 -14.73
C ASN A 138 -2.29 2.70 -14.94
N LEU A 139 -1.78 1.48 -14.76
CA LEU A 139 -0.40 1.09 -14.96
C LEU A 139 -0.39 -0.04 -16.00
N ASP A 140 0.06 0.31 -17.20
CA ASP A 140 -0.10 -0.49 -18.40
C ASP A 140 1.25 -1.03 -18.89
N ARG A 141 1.26 -2.29 -19.30
CA ARG A 141 2.39 -2.93 -20.00
C ARG A 141 1.88 -3.58 -21.27
N GLU A 142 2.46 -3.21 -22.40
CA GLU A 142 2.28 -3.97 -23.65
C GLU A 142 2.98 -5.33 -23.57
N GLY A 143 2.28 -6.39 -24.00
CA GLY A 143 2.72 -7.76 -23.81
C GLY A 143 2.38 -8.30 -22.42
N SER A 144 3.28 -9.09 -21.83
CA SER A 144 3.03 -9.78 -20.55
C SER A 144 3.83 -9.15 -19.41
N LEU A 145 3.14 -8.90 -18.29
CA LEU A 145 3.72 -8.43 -17.03
C LEU A 145 3.40 -9.36 -15.88
N PHE A 146 2.15 -9.82 -15.79
CA PHE A 146 1.66 -10.57 -14.65
C PHE A 146 1.65 -12.07 -14.93
N ALA A 147 2.13 -12.88 -13.99
CA ALA A 147 2.03 -14.34 -14.09
C ALA A 147 0.57 -14.82 -13.95
N ASN A 148 -0.21 -14.16 -13.09
CA ASN A 148 -1.62 -14.43 -12.83
C ASN A 148 -2.37 -13.11 -12.59
N THR A 149 -3.67 -13.19 -12.33
CA THR A 149 -4.50 -12.04 -11.98
C THR A 149 -4.77 -12.00 -10.47
N ASP A 150 -3.86 -12.53 -9.65
CA ASP A 150 -4.02 -12.51 -8.19
C ASP A 150 -3.68 -11.12 -7.65
N MET A 151 -4.16 -10.83 -6.44
CA MET A 151 -3.96 -9.56 -5.77
C MET A 151 -2.47 -9.34 -5.59
N GLN A 152 -1.98 -8.23 -6.12
CA GLN A 152 -0.57 -7.91 -6.10
C GLN A 152 -0.35 -6.40 -6.08
N ASN A 153 0.83 -6.04 -5.60
CA ASN A 153 1.30 -4.68 -5.58
C ASN A 153 1.39 -4.07 -6.99
N PRO A 154 1.27 -2.74 -7.09
CA PRO A 154 1.59 -2.02 -8.32
C PRO A 154 2.96 -2.44 -8.87
N PRO A 155 3.07 -2.70 -10.19
CA PRO A 155 4.37 -2.94 -10.82
C PRO A 155 5.25 -1.69 -10.78
N SER A 156 6.57 -1.87 -10.91
CA SER A 156 7.52 -0.76 -10.97
C SER A 156 7.36 0.05 -12.25
N LEU A 157 7.52 1.38 -12.18
CA LEU A 157 7.34 2.24 -13.36
C LEU A 157 8.30 1.90 -14.52
N SER A 158 9.51 1.42 -14.23
CA SER A 158 10.48 0.98 -15.24
C SER A 158 10.02 -0.25 -16.03
N SER A 159 9.09 -1.02 -15.47
CA SER A 159 8.47 -2.15 -16.15
C SER A 159 7.27 -1.74 -16.98
N LEU A 160 6.81 -0.48 -16.98
CA LEU A 160 5.58 -0.09 -17.68
C LEU A 160 5.86 0.52 -19.05
N THR A 161 4.89 0.38 -19.96
CA THR A 161 4.84 1.14 -21.21
C THR A 161 3.92 2.35 -21.08
N GLY A 162 3.00 2.35 -20.12
CA GLY A 162 2.13 3.48 -19.81
C GLY A 162 1.85 3.62 -18.32
N SER A 163 1.92 4.85 -17.81
CA SER A 163 1.42 5.19 -16.47
C SER A 163 0.53 6.42 -16.58
N ARG A 164 -0.75 6.27 -16.22
CA ARG A 164 -1.74 7.34 -16.36
C ARG A 164 -2.60 7.45 -15.14
N TRP A 165 -2.71 8.64 -14.60
CA TRP A 165 -3.72 8.99 -13.61
C TRP A 165 -4.75 9.93 -14.23
N ARG A 166 -5.96 9.94 -13.66
CA ARG A 166 -7.02 10.89 -14.01
C ARG A 166 -7.87 11.22 -12.80
N LEU A 167 -8.30 12.47 -12.74
CA LEU A 167 -9.37 12.93 -11.86
C LEU A 167 -10.53 13.40 -12.73
N ILE A 168 -11.69 12.79 -12.53
CA ILE A 168 -12.92 13.08 -13.25
C ILE A 168 -13.80 13.94 -12.35
N PHE A 169 -14.38 14.98 -12.94
CA PHE A 169 -15.32 15.87 -12.31
C PHE A 169 -16.66 15.83 -13.05
N GLU A 170 -17.72 16.16 -12.33
CA GLU A 170 -19.09 16.21 -12.82
C GLU A 170 -19.75 17.51 -12.34
N ASN A 171 -20.55 18.16 -13.21
CA ASN A 171 -21.38 19.30 -12.82
C ASN A 171 -22.82 18.87 -12.51
N ALA A 172 -23.65 19.81 -12.08
CA ALA A 172 -25.07 19.55 -11.77
C ALA A 172 -25.90 19.01 -12.95
N ASP A 173 -25.46 19.25 -14.19
CA ASP A 173 -26.12 18.78 -15.42
C ASP A 173 -25.63 17.39 -15.87
N GLY A 174 -24.69 16.77 -15.14
CA GLY A 174 -24.09 15.48 -15.49
C GLY A 174 -22.97 15.54 -16.53
N ASN A 175 -22.49 16.73 -16.87
CA ASN A 175 -21.36 16.90 -17.81
C ASN A 175 -20.04 16.50 -17.14
N LEU A 176 -19.32 15.57 -17.78
CA LEU A 176 -18.04 15.08 -17.29
C LEU A 176 -16.87 15.84 -17.90
N VAL A 177 -15.96 16.29 -17.05
CA VAL A 177 -14.67 16.87 -17.44
C VAL A 177 -13.55 16.17 -16.68
N ARG A 178 -12.32 16.21 -17.19
CA ARG A 178 -11.21 15.52 -16.53
C ARG A 178 -9.91 16.30 -16.54
N ILE A 179 -9.08 15.94 -15.58
CA ILE A 179 -7.65 16.21 -15.56
C ILE A 179 -6.97 14.85 -15.70
N GLN A 180 -5.94 14.75 -16.53
CA GLN A 180 -5.14 13.54 -16.63
C GLN A 180 -3.67 13.86 -16.82
N GLY A 181 -2.83 12.88 -16.49
CA GLY A 181 -1.39 13.02 -16.52
C GLY A 181 -0.70 11.68 -16.44
N SER A 182 0.63 11.73 -16.29
CA SER A 182 1.48 10.55 -16.12
C SER A 182 2.22 10.60 -14.79
N LEU A 183 2.69 9.43 -14.34
CA LEU A 183 3.53 9.33 -13.16
C LEU A 183 5.00 9.51 -13.53
N SER A 184 5.75 10.15 -12.64
CA SER A 184 7.21 10.25 -12.68
C SER A 184 7.86 9.39 -11.60
N SER A 185 7.17 9.17 -10.47
CA SER A 185 7.62 8.26 -9.42
C SER A 185 6.43 7.52 -8.80
N LEU A 186 6.70 6.30 -8.33
CA LEU A 186 5.77 5.48 -7.57
C LEU A 186 6.59 4.68 -6.55
N THR A 187 6.38 4.96 -5.26
CA THR A 187 7.21 4.39 -4.19
C THR A 187 6.32 3.84 -3.09
N ALA A 188 6.60 2.61 -2.66
CA ALA A 188 5.99 2.05 -1.47
C ALA A 188 6.45 2.86 -0.24
N VAL A 189 5.52 3.25 0.62
CA VAL A 189 5.80 3.96 1.86
C VAL A 189 5.97 2.92 2.97
N PRO A 190 7.15 2.81 3.60
CA PRO A 190 7.36 1.88 4.70
C PRO A 190 6.37 2.15 5.85
N LEU A 191 5.83 1.08 6.45
CA LEU A 191 5.03 1.24 7.67
C LEU A 191 5.92 1.90 8.74
N PRO A 192 5.41 2.90 9.49
CA PRO A 192 6.18 3.53 10.56
C PRO A 192 6.72 2.48 11.53
N ALA A 193 8.05 2.45 11.74
CA ALA A 193 8.73 1.48 12.62
C ALA A 193 8.15 1.46 14.05
N ALA A 194 7.52 2.56 14.48
CA ALA A 194 6.82 2.67 15.75
C ALA A 194 5.71 1.61 15.92
N MET A 195 5.05 1.15 14.86
CA MET A 195 4.04 0.07 14.94
C MET A 195 4.65 -1.27 15.36
N ILE A 196 5.84 -1.58 14.81
CA ILE A 196 6.59 -2.80 15.16
C ILE A 196 7.13 -2.67 16.59
N LEU A 197 7.65 -1.50 16.95
CA LEU A 197 8.18 -1.23 18.28
C LEU A 197 7.09 -1.24 19.36
N PHE A 198 5.88 -0.77 19.03
CA PHE A 198 4.72 -0.83 19.91
C PHE A 198 4.27 -2.28 20.14
N GLY A 199 4.20 -3.09 19.09
CA GLY A 199 3.89 -4.53 19.20
C GLY A 199 4.92 -5.29 20.04
N ALA A 200 6.22 -5.08 19.77
CA ALA A 200 7.30 -5.71 20.53
C ALA A 200 7.35 -5.23 22.00
N GLY A 201 7.10 -3.94 22.23
CA GLY A 201 7.05 -3.34 23.56
C GLY A 201 5.92 -3.89 24.43
N LEU A 202 4.73 -4.11 23.86
CA LEU A 202 3.59 -4.65 24.60
C LEU A 202 3.81 -6.12 25.02
N ILE A 203 4.43 -6.94 24.15
CA ILE A 203 4.81 -8.32 24.48
C ILE A 203 5.86 -8.34 25.61
N SER A 204 6.84 -7.43 25.56
CA SER A 204 7.85 -7.29 26.62
C SER A 204 7.22 -6.93 27.97
N LEU A 205 6.21 -6.06 27.99
CA LEU A 205 5.55 -5.62 29.23
C LEU A 205 4.67 -6.71 29.86
N VAL A 206 3.93 -7.50 29.06
CA VAL A 206 3.15 -8.64 29.57
C VAL A 206 4.06 -9.74 30.13
N GLY A 207 5.25 -9.93 29.54
CA GLY A 207 6.28 -10.84 30.07
C GLY A 207 6.90 -10.39 31.39
N LEU A 208 7.04 -9.08 31.63
CA LEU A 208 7.58 -8.53 32.88
C LEU A 208 6.52 -8.32 33.99
N GLY A 209 5.23 -8.19 33.66
CA GLY A 209 4.18 -7.89 34.63
C GLY A 209 3.69 -9.07 35.48
N ALA A 210 3.87 -10.32 35.04
CA ALA A 210 3.34 -11.51 35.73
C ALA A 210 4.30 -12.16 36.75
N GLY A 211 5.57 -11.75 36.80
CA GLY A 211 6.60 -12.35 37.66
C GLY A 211 7.02 -11.54 38.90
N GLY A 212 6.59 -10.28 39.01
CA GLY A 212 7.21 -9.30 39.92
C GLY A 212 6.55 -9.07 41.28
N LEU A 213 5.59 -9.90 41.71
CA LEU A 213 4.82 -9.67 42.95
C LEU A 213 4.77 -10.88 43.91
N ARG A 214 5.86 -11.66 43.96
CA ARG A 214 6.05 -12.71 44.97
C ARG A 214 7.43 -12.67 45.62
N SER A 215 7.82 -11.53 46.21
CA SER A 215 8.79 -11.56 47.30
C SER A 215 8.82 -10.22 48.04
N PHE A 216 7.79 -9.93 48.83
CA PHE A 216 7.90 -9.05 50.00
C PHE A 216 6.80 -9.45 50.99
N LYS A 217 6.88 -10.69 51.49
CA LYS A 217 6.32 -11.02 52.80
C LYS A 217 7.47 -11.05 53.77
N GLY A 218 7.38 -10.16 54.75
CA GLY A 218 8.48 -9.72 55.59
C GLY A 218 9.13 -10.84 56.38
N THR A 219 10.43 -10.66 56.56
CA THR A 219 11.18 -11.09 57.74
C THR A 219 10.37 -10.73 58.98
N GLN A 220 9.96 -11.76 59.75
CA GLN A 220 9.57 -11.60 61.14
C GLN A 220 10.38 -12.57 62.00
N ALA A 221 11.02 -11.95 63.01
CA ALA A 221 11.58 -12.46 64.26
C ALA A 221 12.64 -13.57 64.19
#